data_AF-A0A9X0D2H7-F1
#
_entry.id   AF-A0A9X0D2H7-F1
#
_cell.length_a   1.000
_cell.length_b   1.000
_cell.length_c   1.000
_cell.angle_alpha   90.00
_cell.angle_beta   90.00
_cell.angle_gamma   90.00
#
_symmetry.space_group_name_H-M   'P 1'
#
loop_
_entity.id
_entity.type
_entity.pdbx_description
1 polymer ?
#
loop_
_entity_poly.entity_id
_entity_poly.type
_entity_poly.pdbx_seq_one_letter_code
_entity_poly.pdbx_strand_id
1 'polypeptide(L)'
;MCAHSIHLDFAYCLVLSSHKCSTSTTTDNATASSEEELKRFNPLEIQMLSSSLHDQVFHGETETYDAEMVKKCQEHLEVHNLRSKSGTVLPEVNFELPPLLGSNIDEHFTMIAEQQSRPYFEKAQMLADLTLSAIPDEWNYSPGWTKYVYSDEGLVTSSVDAPQEDALIFDVEVCMNEGPFSCYCSGCLSNGMVLLG
;
A
#
# COMPACT_ATOMS: atom_id res chain seq x y z
N MET A 1 -27.01 24.30 25.25
CA MET A 1 -25.91 23.65 25.99
C MET A 1 -26.09 22.14 25.86
N CYS A 2 -25.47 21.54 24.86
CA CYS A 2 -25.26 20.08 24.81
C CYS A 2 -23.86 19.88 24.26
N ALA A 3 -22.92 19.61 25.15
CA ALA A 3 -21.62 19.05 24.82
C ALA A 3 -21.83 17.58 24.53
N HIS A 4 -21.41 17.05 23.38
CA HIS A 4 -21.19 15.62 23.19
C HIS A 4 -19.97 15.41 22.30
N SER A 5 -19.10 14.51 22.77
CA SER A 5 -17.84 14.04 22.20
C SER A 5 -17.84 13.94 20.67
N ILE A 6 -16.92 14.68 20.06
CA ILE A 6 -16.45 14.47 18.70
C ILE A 6 -15.52 13.25 18.69
N HIS A 7 -16.00 12.15 18.13
CA HIS A 7 -15.19 11.00 17.77
C HIS A 7 -14.56 11.33 16.41
N LEU A 8 -13.25 11.54 16.38
CA LEU A 8 -12.49 11.86 15.17
C LEU A 8 -12.33 10.60 14.33
N ASP A 9 -13.24 10.37 13.39
CA ASP A 9 -13.08 9.34 12.37
C ASP A 9 -12.44 9.96 11.13
N PHE A 10 -11.12 9.80 11.00
CA PHE A 10 -10.36 10.16 9.80
C PHE A 10 -10.71 9.22 8.64
N ALA A 11 -11.50 9.68 7.67
CA ALA A 11 -11.77 8.93 6.44
C ALA A 11 -10.69 9.26 5.38
N TYR A 12 -9.74 8.34 5.19
CA TYR A 12 -8.84 8.38 4.02
C TYR A 12 -9.54 7.77 2.80
N CYS A 13 -9.73 8.54 1.73
CA CYS A 13 -10.23 8.06 0.45
C CYS A 13 -9.06 7.76 -0.50
N LEU A 14 -8.76 6.48 -0.72
CA LEU A 14 -7.74 6.00 -1.67
C LEU A 14 -8.41 5.61 -3.00
N VAL A 15 -8.09 6.31 -4.08
CA VAL A 15 -8.47 5.93 -5.45
C VAL A 15 -7.31 5.14 -6.06
N LEU A 16 -7.43 3.81 -6.12
CA LEU A 16 -6.48 2.94 -6.80
C LEU A 16 -6.88 2.76 -8.27
N SER A 17 -6.00 3.14 -9.18
CA SER A 17 -6.17 2.90 -10.61
C SER A 17 -5.84 1.44 -10.94
N SER A 18 -6.79 0.73 -11.54
CA SER A 18 -6.67 -0.70 -11.84
C SER A 18 -5.95 -0.91 -13.17
N HIS A 19 -4.73 -1.42 -13.14
CA HIS A 19 -4.03 -1.87 -14.35
C HIS A 19 -4.42 -3.33 -14.67
N LYS A 20 -5.09 -3.54 -15.80
CA LYS A 20 -5.41 -4.88 -16.32
C LYS A 20 -4.16 -5.52 -16.91
N CYS A 21 -3.75 -6.65 -16.34
CA CYS A 21 -2.77 -7.55 -16.93
C CYS A 21 -3.50 -8.54 -17.86
N SER A 22 -3.13 -8.56 -19.14
CA SER A 22 -3.64 -9.53 -20.12
C SER A 22 -2.68 -10.72 -20.18
N THR A 23 -3.16 -11.91 -19.84
CA THR A 23 -2.43 -13.16 -20.01
C THR A 23 -2.74 -13.77 -21.38
N SER A 24 -1.73 -13.89 -22.23
CA SER A 24 -1.78 -14.72 -23.44
C SER A 24 -1.36 -16.14 -23.09
N THR A 25 -2.31 -17.09 -23.14
CA THR A 25 -2.00 -18.52 -23.07
C THR A 25 -1.53 -19.01 -24.45
N THR A 26 -0.26 -19.36 -24.56
CA THR A 26 0.24 -20.19 -25.67
C THR A 26 0.63 -21.54 -25.10
N THR A 27 -0.20 -22.53 -25.43
CA THR A 27 0.08 -23.97 -25.35
C THR A 27 1.32 -24.31 -26.16
N ASP A 28 2.24 -25.07 -25.58
CA ASP A 28 3.07 -26.02 -26.33
C ASP A 28 3.47 -27.21 -25.45
N ASN A 29 3.58 -28.35 -26.11
CA ASN A 29 3.50 -29.70 -25.56
C ASN A 29 4.84 -30.44 -25.74
N ALA A 30 5.20 -31.26 -24.75
CA ALA A 30 6.17 -32.37 -24.75
C ALA A 30 7.69 -32.09 -24.82
N THR A 31 8.42 -32.50 -23.76
CA THR A 31 9.48 -33.54 -23.81
C THR A 31 9.75 -34.05 -22.39
N ALA A 32 9.15 -35.20 -22.07
CA ALA A 32 9.32 -35.90 -20.80
C ALA A 32 10.56 -36.83 -20.86
N SER A 33 11.75 -36.30 -20.58
CA SER A 33 12.92 -37.13 -20.25
C SER A 33 14.07 -36.41 -19.52
N SER A 34 13.85 -35.23 -18.93
CA SER A 34 14.88 -34.50 -18.16
C SER A 34 14.35 -33.76 -16.92
N GLU A 35 13.13 -34.08 -16.47
CA GLU A 35 12.40 -33.31 -15.44
C GLU A 35 12.77 -33.67 -13.99
N GLU A 36 13.50 -34.77 -13.75
CA GLU A 36 13.89 -35.19 -12.40
C GLU A 36 15.24 -34.60 -11.94
N GLU A 37 16.09 -34.11 -12.84
CA GLU A 37 17.44 -33.62 -12.48
C GLU A 37 17.50 -32.15 -12.03
N LEU A 38 16.43 -31.37 -12.18
CA LEU A 38 16.44 -29.93 -11.92
C LEU A 38 15.77 -29.53 -10.59
N LYS A 39 15.08 -30.46 -9.92
CA LYS A 39 14.38 -30.19 -8.65
C LYS A 39 15.36 -30.07 -7.49
N ARG A 40 15.49 -28.86 -6.95
CA ARG A 40 16.36 -28.55 -5.82
C ARG A 40 15.66 -28.88 -4.50
N PHE A 41 16.37 -29.52 -3.58
CA PHE A 41 15.86 -29.87 -2.24
C PHE A 41 16.82 -29.40 -1.16
N ASN A 42 16.27 -29.09 0.02
CA ASN A 42 17.09 -28.80 1.20
C ASN A 42 17.44 -30.09 1.98
N PRO A 43 18.30 -30.05 3.01
CA PRO A 43 18.66 -31.23 3.84
C PRO A 43 17.52 -31.88 4.63
N LEU A 44 16.33 -31.29 4.61
CA LEU A 44 15.10 -31.81 5.20
C LEU A 44 14.14 -32.38 4.14
N GLU A 45 14.61 -32.55 2.89
CA GLU A 45 13.85 -33.07 1.75
C GLU A 45 12.65 -32.18 1.34
N ILE A 46 12.70 -30.89 1.67
CA ILE A 46 11.71 -29.90 1.24
C ILE A 46 12.12 -29.38 -0.14
N GLN A 47 11.19 -29.41 -1.09
CA GLN A 47 11.38 -28.88 -2.44
C GLN A 47 11.57 -27.35 -2.38
N MET A 48 12.63 -26.87 -3.01
CA MET A 48 13.01 -25.47 -3.10
C MET A 48 12.62 -24.89 -4.47
N LEU A 49 12.81 -23.58 -4.64
CA LEU A 49 12.70 -22.94 -5.96
C LEU A 49 13.66 -23.59 -6.97
N SER A 50 13.26 -23.59 -8.24
CA SER A 50 14.12 -23.99 -9.36
C SER A 50 15.39 -23.13 -9.39
N SER A 51 16.50 -23.67 -9.90
CA SER A 51 17.79 -22.95 -9.93
C SER A 51 17.67 -21.61 -10.67
N SER A 52 16.92 -21.59 -11.77
CA SER A 52 16.64 -20.35 -12.53
C SER A 52 15.95 -19.27 -11.68
N LEU A 53 14.88 -19.62 -10.97
CA LEU A 53 14.17 -18.65 -10.12
C LEU A 53 14.99 -18.25 -8.90
N HIS A 54 15.71 -19.21 -8.33
CA HIS A 54 16.61 -18.96 -7.22
C HIS A 54 17.69 -17.95 -7.59
N ASP A 55 18.31 -18.10 -8.76
CA ASP A 55 19.35 -17.18 -9.23
C ASP A 55 18.80 -15.77 -9.52
N GLN A 56 17.56 -15.67 -10.00
CA GLN A 56 16.89 -14.39 -10.23
C GLN A 56 16.53 -13.65 -8.93
N VAL A 57 16.27 -14.38 -7.83
CA VAL A 57 15.81 -13.81 -6.55
C VAL A 57 16.97 -13.58 -5.57
N PHE A 58 17.89 -14.54 -5.51
CA PHE A 58 18.99 -14.58 -4.54
C PHE A 58 20.36 -14.36 -5.19
N HIS A 59 20.40 -13.95 -6.46
CA HIS A 59 21.64 -13.61 -7.18
C HIS A 59 22.71 -14.71 -7.15
N GLY A 60 22.29 -15.99 -7.10
CA GLY A 60 23.20 -17.14 -7.06
C GLY A 60 23.87 -17.38 -5.71
N GLU A 61 23.37 -16.78 -4.62
CA GLU A 61 23.86 -17.08 -3.27
C GLU A 61 23.63 -18.55 -2.90
N THR A 62 24.68 -19.25 -2.49
CA THR A 62 24.55 -20.66 -2.08
C THR A 62 24.20 -20.76 -0.60
N GLU A 63 23.16 -21.50 -0.24
CA GLU A 63 22.80 -21.69 1.15
C GLU A 63 23.79 -22.62 1.87
N THR A 64 24.28 -22.18 3.03
CA THR A 64 25.09 -23.00 3.92
C THR A 64 24.23 -23.49 5.08
N TYR A 65 24.28 -24.79 5.37
CA TYR A 65 23.52 -25.39 6.45
C TYR A 65 24.43 -25.83 7.59
N ASP A 66 24.07 -25.46 8.82
CA ASP A 66 24.70 -26.02 10.02
C ASP A 66 24.17 -27.44 10.28
N ALA A 67 25.08 -28.42 10.30
CA ALA A 67 24.77 -29.82 10.51
C ALA A 67 24.09 -30.08 11.87
N GLU A 68 24.44 -29.32 12.92
CA GLU A 68 23.83 -29.50 14.25
C GLU A 68 22.36 -29.06 14.23
N MET A 69 22.07 -27.92 13.61
CA MET A 69 20.71 -27.40 13.46
C MET A 69 19.85 -28.30 12.56
N VAL A 70 20.39 -28.78 11.44
CA VAL A 70 19.69 -29.74 10.57
C VAL A 70 19.29 -30.99 11.37
N LYS A 71 20.20 -31.54 12.18
CA LYS A 71 19.89 -32.70 13.02
C LYS A 71 18.78 -32.42 14.03
N LYS A 72 18.82 -31.29 14.73
CA LYS A 72 17.76 -30.86 15.66
C LYS A 72 16.40 -30.74 14.96
N CYS A 73 16.38 -30.17 13.76
CA CYS A 73 15.16 -30.09 12.94
C CYS A 73 14.63 -31.47 12.56
N GLN A 74 15.51 -32.40 12.17
CA GLN A 74 15.12 -33.78 11.84
C GLN A 74 14.51 -34.50 13.05
N GLU A 75 15.16 -34.43 14.22
CA GLU A 75 14.64 -35.00 15.48
C GLU A 75 13.27 -34.42 15.85
N HIS A 76 13.09 -33.10 15.72
CA HIS A 76 11.81 -32.45 16.02
C HIS A 76 10.70 -32.91 15.05
N LEU A 77 11.00 -33.06 13.75
CA LEU A 77 10.04 -33.57 12.76
C LEU A 77 9.66 -35.04 13.02
N GLU A 78 10.55 -35.84 13.59
CA GLU A 78 10.27 -37.23 14.00
C GLU A 78 9.31 -37.29 15.18
N VAL A 79 9.53 -36.49 16.21
CA VAL A 79 8.66 -36.41 17.40
C VAL A 79 7.20 -36.10 17.01
N HIS A 80 7.01 -35.27 15.99
CA HIS A 80 5.68 -34.88 15.50
C HIS A 80 5.12 -35.79 14.39
N ASN A 81 5.80 -36.89 14.05
CA ASN A 81 5.42 -37.79 12.95
C ASN A 81 5.21 -37.05 11.61
N LEU A 82 6.03 -36.04 11.35
CA LEU A 82 5.99 -35.23 10.13
C LEU A 82 7.08 -35.64 9.13
N ARG A 83 8.19 -36.24 9.60
CA ARG A 83 9.30 -36.66 8.74
C ARG A 83 8.93 -37.71 7.69
N SER A 84 7.97 -38.59 8.00
CA SER A 84 7.48 -39.63 7.09
C SER A 84 6.37 -39.14 6.14
N LYS A 85 5.92 -37.89 6.29
CA LYS A 85 4.93 -37.26 5.42
C LYS A 85 5.64 -36.34 4.43
N SER A 86 6.55 -36.89 3.63
CA SER A 86 7.19 -36.13 2.55
C SER A 86 6.08 -35.57 1.65
N GLY A 87 6.05 -34.24 1.49
CA GLY A 87 5.01 -33.55 0.73
C GLY A 87 4.94 -34.04 -0.72
N THR A 88 3.82 -33.81 -1.38
CA THR A 88 3.70 -34.09 -2.82
C THR A 88 4.70 -33.22 -3.58
N VAL A 89 5.63 -33.83 -4.30
CA VAL A 89 6.58 -33.12 -5.16
C VAL A 89 5.80 -32.45 -6.28
N LEU A 90 5.95 -31.13 -6.39
CA LEU A 90 5.31 -30.32 -7.41
C LEU A 90 6.13 -30.32 -8.70
N PRO A 91 5.50 -30.15 -9.87
CA PRO A 91 6.22 -29.95 -11.12
C PRO A 91 7.09 -28.70 -11.01
N GLU A 92 8.21 -28.72 -11.71
CA GLU A 92 9.13 -27.59 -11.68
C GLU A 92 8.57 -26.40 -12.44
N VAL A 93 8.72 -25.22 -11.85
CA VAL A 93 8.22 -23.97 -12.41
C VAL A 93 9.41 -23.11 -12.80
N ASN A 94 9.44 -22.68 -14.06
CA ASN A 94 10.46 -21.79 -14.60
C ASN A 94 9.79 -20.68 -15.41
N PHE A 95 10.05 -19.45 -15.03
CA PHE A 95 9.64 -18.25 -15.76
C PHE A 95 10.63 -17.12 -15.46
N GLU A 96 10.63 -16.11 -16.31
CA GLU A 96 11.45 -14.92 -16.14
C GLU A 96 10.70 -13.90 -15.28
N LEU A 97 11.30 -13.54 -14.15
CA LEU A 97 10.84 -12.48 -13.28
C LEU A 97 11.25 -11.12 -13.85
N PRO A 98 10.43 -10.07 -13.64
CA PRO A 98 10.88 -8.71 -13.85
C PRO A 98 12.17 -8.42 -13.04
N PRO A 99 13.05 -7.54 -13.54
CA PRO A 99 14.28 -7.20 -12.82
C PRO A 99 13.94 -6.66 -11.43
N LEU A 100 14.62 -7.19 -10.42
CA LEU A 100 14.50 -6.66 -9.06
C LEU A 100 15.05 -5.23 -9.00
N LEU A 101 14.46 -4.45 -8.11
CA LEU A 101 14.94 -3.12 -7.77
C LEU A 101 15.80 -3.28 -6.52
N GLY A 102 17.08 -2.93 -6.60
CA GLY A 102 18.02 -3.20 -5.51
C GLY A 102 18.56 -4.63 -5.52
N SER A 103 19.05 -5.07 -4.37
CA SER A 103 19.93 -6.24 -4.21
C SER A 103 19.20 -7.47 -3.67
N ASN A 104 18.02 -7.28 -3.09
CA ASN A 104 17.22 -8.34 -2.46
C ASN A 104 15.72 -7.98 -2.52
N ILE A 105 14.88 -8.93 -2.13
CA ILE A 105 13.42 -8.78 -2.15
C ILE A 105 12.96 -7.62 -1.25
N ASP A 106 13.58 -7.47 -0.08
CA ASP A 106 13.20 -6.43 0.88
C ASP A 106 13.45 -5.04 0.29
N GLU A 107 14.64 -4.80 -0.28
CA GLU A 107 14.98 -3.57 -1.00
C GLU A 107 14.02 -3.31 -2.16
N HIS A 108 13.65 -4.34 -2.92
CA HIS A 108 12.70 -4.21 -4.02
C HIS A 108 11.35 -3.68 -3.54
N PHE A 109 10.77 -4.27 -2.50
CA PHE A 109 9.49 -3.81 -1.96
C PHE A 109 9.60 -2.45 -1.28
N THR A 110 10.70 -2.16 -0.58
CA THR A 110 10.94 -0.83 -0.01
C THR A 110 11.01 0.23 -1.10
N MET A 111 11.76 0.02 -2.18
CA MET A 111 11.86 0.97 -3.29
C MET A 111 10.52 1.16 -4.01
N ILE A 112 9.76 0.09 -4.24
CA ILE A 112 8.40 0.20 -4.80
C ILE A 112 7.51 1.03 -3.87
N ALA A 113 7.53 0.73 -2.57
CA ALA A 113 6.73 1.43 -1.59
C ALA A 113 7.10 2.92 -1.54
N GLU A 114 8.38 3.25 -1.52
CA GLU A 114 8.87 4.63 -1.58
C GLU A 114 8.42 5.33 -2.87
N GLN A 115 8.60 4.70 -4.02
CA GLN A 115 8.23 5.31 -5.31
C GLN A 115 6.73 5.58 -5.39
N GLN A 116 5.89 4.68 -4.89
CA GLN A 116 4.43 4.83 -4.92
C GLN A 116 3.91 5.80 -3.85
N SER A 117 4.53 5.81 -2.66
CA SER A 117 4.10 6.64 -1.53
C SER A 117 4.66 8.06 -1.57
N ARG A 118 5.81 8.30 -2.21
CA ARG A 118 6.48 9.60 -2.26
C ARG A 118 5.58 10.80 -2.60
N PRO A 119 4.74 10.78 -3.65
CA PRO A 119 3.89 11.94 -3.95
C PRO A 119 2.87 12.25 -2.84
N TYR A 120 2.42 11.23 -2.11
CA TYR A 120 1.52 11.41 -0.97
C TYR A 120 2.29 11.85 0.28
N PHE A 121 3.48 11.31 0.51
CA PHE A 121 4.37 11.72 1.59
C PHE A 121 4.72 13.20 1.48
N GLU A 122 5.11 13.67 0.30
CA GLU A 122 5.44 15.09 0.05
C GLU A 122 4.23 16.01 0.32
N LYS A 123 3.02 15.60 -0.10
CA LYS A 123 1.77 16.34 0.17
C LYS A 123 1.39 16.33 1.65
N ALA A 124 1.55 15.19 2.33
CA ALA A 124 1.29 15.07 3.76
C ALA A 124 2.29 15.88 4.58
N GLN A 125 3.57 15.87 4.20
CA GLN A 125 4.60 16.70 4.82
C GLN A 125 4.32 18.18 4.61
N MET A 126 3.95 18.59 3.38
CA MET A 126 3.49 19.95 3.11
C MET A 126 2.38 20.36 4.08
N LEU A 127 1.33 19.52 4.23
CA LEU A 127 0.22 19.79 5.14
C LEU A 127 0.65 19.85 6.62
N ALA A 128 1.58 18.99 7.03
CA ALA A 128 2.08 18.95 8.41
C ALA A 128 2.88 20.21 8.77
N ASP A 129 3.60 20.79 7.79
CA ASP A 129 4.40 21.99 7.96
C ASP A 129 3.57 23.29 7.84
N LEU A 130 2.29 23.21 7.44
CA LEU A 130 1.42 24.38 7.31
C LEU A 130 1.14 25.03 8.67
N THR A 131 1.22 26.35 8.68
CA THR A 131 0.63 27.16 9.75
C THR A 131 -0.82 27.44 9.41
N LEU A 132 -1.74 26.98 10.27
CA LEU A 132 -3.17 27.19 10.05
C LEU A 132 -3.51 28.68 10.12
N SER A 133 -4.34 29.12 9.16
CA SER A 133 -4.94 30.46 9.21
C SER A 133 -5.93 30.56 10.36
N ALA A 134 -6.23 31.79 10.79
CA ALA A 134 -7.27 32.02 11.80
C ALA A 134 -8.62 31.48 11.31
N ILE A 135 -9.45 31.03 12.25
CA ILE A 135 -10.81 30.58 11.93
C ILE A 135 -11.66 31.82 11.67
N PRO A 136 -12.46 31.89 10.58
CA PRO A 136 -13.34 33.01 10.32
C PRO A 136 -14.42 33.15 11.40
N ASP A 137 -14.73 34.39 11.77
CA ASP A 137 -15.79 34.68 12.75
C ASP A 137 -17.19 34.36 12.21
N GLU A 138 -17.40 34.54 10.90
CA GLU A 138 -18.65 34.26 10.22
C GLU A 138 -18.44 33.34 9.01
N TRP A 139 -19.29 32.32 8.91
CA TRP A 139 -19.32 31.36 7.82
C TRP A 139 -20.44 31.68 6.83
N ASN A 140 -20.14 31.58 5.54
CA ASN A 140 -21.11 31.68 4.45
C ASN A 140 -21.70 30.31 4.12
N TYR A 141 -23.00 30.14 4.36
CA TYR A 141 -23.78 28.92 4.10
C TYR A 141 -24.47 28.92 2.72
N SER A 142 -23.98 29.72 1.77
CA SER A 142 -24.48 29.66 0.39
C SER A 142 -24.12 28.32 -0.26
N PRO A 143 -24.99 27.72 -1.10
CA PRO A 143 -24.70 26.47 -1.78
C PRO A 143 -23.39 26.52 -2.58
N GLY A 144 -22.58 25.48 -2.49
CA GLY A 144 -21.29 25.35 -3.18
C GLY A 144 -20.09 25.73 -2.32
N TRP A 145 -18.90 25.78 -2.92
CA TRP A 145 -17.67 26.04 -2.18
C TRP A 145 -17.45 27.53 -1.94
N THR A 146 -17.15 27.88 -0.70
CA THR A 146 -16.63 29.20 -0.31
C THR A 146 -15.22 29.04 0.24
N LYS A 147 -14.29 29.83 -0.29
CA LYS A 147 -12.90 29.94 0.17
C LYS A 147 -12.71 31.18 1.04
N TYR A 148 -11.94 31.04 2.11
CA TYR A 148 -11.65 32.05 3.12
C TYR A 148 -10.14 32.26 3.20
N VAL A 149 -9.66 33.46 2.89
CA VAL A 149 -8.22 33.80 2.88
C VAL A 149 -7.99 35.04 3.72
N TYR A 150 -7.01 35.00 4.62
CA TYR A 150 -6.57 36.19 5.36
C TYR A 150 -5.50 36.93 4.56
N SER A 151 -5.75 38.22 4.32
CA SER A 151 -4.82 39.15 3.66
C SER A 151 -4.48 40.31 4.59
N ASP A 152 -3.55 41.17 4.18
CA ASP A 152 -3.21 42.41 4.92
C ASP A 152 -4.42 43.34 5.10
N GLU A 153 -5.44 43.20 4.25
CA GLU A 153 -6.69 43.98 4.26
C GLU A 153 -7.81 43.31 5.08
N GLY A 154 -7.56 42.11 5.62
CA GLY A 154 -8.52 41.31 6.38
C GLY A 154 -8.95 40.02 5.67
N LEU A 155 -10.06 39.45 6.14
CA LEU A 155 -10.64 38.21 5.60
C LEU A 155 -11.31 38.47 4.24
N VAL A 156 -10.83 37.78 3.21
CA VAL A 156 -11.41 37.77 1.86
C VAL A 156 -12.15 36.45 1.64
N THR A 157 -13.41 36.55 1.21
CA THR A 157 -14.24 35.39 0.88
C THR A 157 -14.57 35.34 -0.60
N SER A 158 -14.50 34.15 -1.21
CA SER A 158 -14.80 33.95 -2.63
C SER A 158 -15.47 32.62 -2.89
N SER A 159 -16.49 32.60 -3.73
CA SER A 159 -17.09 31.35 -4.23
C SER A 159 -16.19 30.73 -5.29
N VAL A 160 -15.99 29.41 -5.21
CA VAL A 160 -15.13 28.62 -6.11
C VAL A 160 -15.86 27.35 -6.55
N ASP A 161 -15.45 26.74 -7.66
CA ASP A 161 -16.05 25.48 -8.13
C ASP A 161 -15.56 24.27 -7.30
N ALA A 162 -14.29 24.31 -6.88
CA ALA A 162 -13.64 23.35 -6.00
C ALA A 162 -12.34 23.96 -5.42
N PRO A 163 -11.82 23.44 -4.29
CA PRO A 163 -10.48 23.77 -3.83
C PRO A 163 -9.44 23.46 -4.91
N GLN A 164 -8.47 24.37 -5.11
CA GLN A 164 -7.43 24.27 -6.15
C GLN A 164 -6.10 23.77 -5.58
N GLU A 165 -6.04 23.54 -4.28
CA GLU A 165 -4.84 23.18 -3.55
C GLU A 165 -4.44 21.73 -3.78
N ASP A 166 -3.13 21.50 -3.72
CA ASP A 166 -2.50 20.20 -3.94
C ASP A 166 -2.87 19.14 -2.90
N ALA A 167 -3.24 19.58 -1.70
CA ALA A 167 -3.62 18.78 -0.56
C ALA A 167 -4.51 19.61 0.36
N LEU A 168 -5.49 18.97 1.00
CA LEU A 168 -6.39 19.61 1.96
C LEU A 168 -6.80 18.60 3.04
N ILE A 169 -7.12 19.11 4.22
CA ILE A 169 -7.74 18.33 5.29
C ILE A 169 -9.19 18.78 5.39
N PHE A 170 -10.11 17.84 5.45
CA PHE A 170 -11.53 18.11 5.33
C PHE A 170 -12.32 17.23 6.29
N ASP A 171 -13.31 17.85 6.94
CA ASP A 171 -14.23 17.25 7.89
C ASP A 171 -15.68 17.35 7.40
N VAL A 172 -16.40 16.23 7.41
CA VAL A 172 -17.73 16.05 6.83
C VAL A 172 -18.77 15.95 7.94
N GLU A 173 -19.85 16.72 7.84
CA GLU A 173 -20.99 16.59 8.74
C GLU A 173 -22.18 15.96 8.01
N VAL A 174 -22.71 14.87 8.56
CA VAL A 174 -23.85 14.11 8.00
C VAL A 174 -25.03 14.12 8.97
N CYS A 175 -26.22 14.51 8.49
CA CYS A 175 -27.45 14.43 9.26
C CYS A 175 -28.20 13.13 8.97
N MET A 176 -28.19 12.18 9.92
CA MET A 176 -28.84 10.86 9.78
C MET A 176 -30.35 10.94 9.49
N ASN A 177 -31.01 12.02 9.89
CA ASN A 177 -32.43 12.24 9.59
C ASN A 177 -32.69 12.61 8.12
N GLU A 178 -31.72 13.24 7.45
CA GLU A 178 -31.81 13.71 6.05
C GLU A 178 -31.20 12.71 5.06
N GLY A 179 -30.42 11.74 5.55
CA GLY A 179 -29.88 10.63 4.77
C GLY A 179 -28.35 10.48 4.87
N PRO A 180 -27.74 9.61 4.05
CA PRO A 180 -26.29 9.33 4.11
C PRO A 180 -25.44 10.39 3.39
N PHE A 181 -26.03 11.52 2.96
CA PHE A 181 -25.33 12.56 2.23
C PHE A 181 -24.81 13.64 3.18
N SER A 182 -23.66 14.23 2.84
CA SER A 182 -23.13 15.35 3.61
C SER A 182 -24.10 16.53 3.60
N CYS A 183 -24.27 17.14 4.77
CA CYS A 183 -25.01 18.38 4.94
C CYS A 183 -24.08 19.58 4.82
N TYR A 184 -22.88 19.51 5.42
CA TYR A 184 -21.87 20.57 5.36
C TYR A 184 -20.48 19.98 5.48
N CYS A 185 -19.52 20.76 5.01
CA CYS A 185 -18.17 20.27 4.79
C CYS A 185 -17.15 21.37 5.03
N SER A 186 -16.28 21.27 6.04
CA SER A 186 -15.27 22.31 6.32
C SER A 186 -13.84 21.77 6.16
N GLY A 187 -12.92 22.60 5.68
CA GLY A 187 -11.54 22.15 5.45
C GLY A 187 -10.49 23.24 5.55
N CYS A 188 -9.25 22.79 5.79
CA CYS A 188 -8.06 23.63 5.85
C CYS A 188 -7.24 23.50 4.57
N LEU A 189 -6.80 24.66 4.07
CA LEU A 189 -5.96 24.83 2.90
C LEU A 189 -4.60 25.40 3.30
N SER A 190 -3.64 25.36 2.38
CA SER A 190 -2.32 25.97 2.58
C SER A 190 -2.34 27.48 2.81
N ASN A 191 -3.37 28.17 2.31
CA ASN A 191 -3.52 29.62 2.40
C ASN A 191 -4.88 30.07 2.92
N GLY A 192 -5.62 29.21 3.62
CA GLY A 192 -6.96 29.56 4.07
C GLY A 192 -7.81 28.39 4.54
N MET A 193 -9.12 28.60 4.55
CA MET A 193 -10.13 27.58 4.86
C MET A 193 -11.17 27.50 3.75
N VAL A 194 -11.91 26.40 3.70
CA VAL A 194 -13.05 26.21 2.80
C VAL A 194 -14.27 25.69 3.55
N LEU A 195 -15.45 26.08 3.08
CA LEU A 195 -16.73 25.50 3.48
C LEU A 195 -17.51 25.13 2.21
N LEU A 196 -18.06 23.93 2.18
CA LEU A 196 -19.06 23.50 1.21
C LEU A 196 -20.40 23.34 1.95
N GLY A 197 -21.41 24.05 1.48
CA GLY A 197 -22.80 23.98 1.96
C GLY A 197 -23.81 23.82 0.85
#